data_AF-A0A6S6PNM2-F1
#
_entry.id   AF-A0A6S6PNM2-F1
#
_cell.length_a   1.000
_cell.length_b   1.000
_cell.length_c   1.000
_cell.angle_alpha   90.00
_cell.angle_beta   90.00
_cell.angle_gamma   90.00
#
_symmetry.space_group_name_H-M   'P 1'
#
loop_
_entity.id
_entity.type
_entity.pdbx_description
1 polymer ?
#
loop_
_entity_poly.entity_id
_entity_poly.type
_entity_poly.pdbx_seq_one_letter_code
_entity_poly.pdbx_strand_id
1 'polypeptide(L)'
;MPLEGITVRHGRQTTRLADLHYYIAHTLGGSAGARMTVRLCCPISADTLVRRLLSRAQNTTKGMARTRVVGVDDWAWRRGHHYGTIVVDLEKNDVIDLLPDRDADTLARWLQVHPGIEIIARDDAAEAHHPLFR
;
A
#
# COMPACT_ATOMS: atom_id res chain seq x y z
N MET A 1 12.98 -13.79 -30.26
CA MET A 1 12.58 -14.15 -28.88
C MET A 1 13.15 -13.12 -27.92
N PRO A 2 12.47 -12.77 -26.82
CA PRO A 2 13.06 -11.92 -25.79
C PRO A 2 14.30 -12.61 -25.20
N LEU A 3 15.30 -11.81 -24.82
CA LEU A 3 16.50 -12.30 -24.14
C LEU A 3 16.14 -12.48 -22.67
N GLU A 4 16.26 -13.70 -22.17
CA GLU A 4 15.94 -14.05 -20.80
C GLU A 4 16.69 -13.13 -19.81
N GLY A 5 15.97 -12.62 -18.80
CA GLY A 5 16.52 -11.70 -17.82
C GLY A 5 16.82 -10.27 -18.31
N ILE A 6 16.80 -10.01 -19.63
CA ILE A 6 17.15 -8.69 -20.20
C ILE A 6 15.93 -7.99 -20.80
N THR A 7 15.08 -8.71 -21.55
CA THR A 7 13.88 -8.15 -22.16
C THR A 7 12.66 -9.03 -21.89
N VAL A 8 11.48 -8.43 -21.97
CA VAL A 8 10.20 -9.14 -21.86
C VAL A 8 9.45 -9.05 -23.18
N ARG A 9 8.56 -10.00 -23.46
CA ARG A 9 7.70 -9.96 -24.66
C ARG A 9 6.90 -8.65 -24.67
N HIS A 10 6.92 -7.93 -25.80
CA HIS A 10 6.34 -6.59 -25.96
C HIS A 10 6.96 -5.48 -25.08
N GLY A 11 8.09 -5.75 -24.41
CA GLY A 11 8.83 -4.74 -23.64
C GLY A 11 9.57 -3.75 -24.54
N ARG A 12 9.41 -2.45 -24.27
CA ARG A 12 10.12 -1.36 -25.00
C ARG A 12 11.39 -0.89 -24.28
N GLN A 13 11.86 -1.65 -23.30
CA GLN A 13 13.01 -1.34 -22.45
C GLN A 13 13.58 -2.63 -21.84
N THR A 14 14.80 -2.54 -21.32
CA THR A 14 15.40 -3.63 -20.55
C THR A 14 14.80 -3.73 -19.15
N THR A 15 14.86 -4.93 -18.57
CA THR A 15 14.53 -5.21 -17.16
C THR A 15 15.30 -4.28 -16.22
N ARG A 16 16.61 -4.14 -16.43
CA ARG A 16 17.48 -3.25 -15.63
C ARG A 16 17.03 -1.78 -15.66
N LEU A 17 16.60 -1.27 -16.81
CA LEU A 17 16.07 0.09 -16.91
C LEU A 17 14.71 0.22 -16.19
N ALA A 18 13.87 -0.82 -16.27
CA ALA A 18 12.61 -0.86 -15.53
C ALA A 18 12.85 -0.83 -14.00
N ASP A 19 13.85 -1.57 -13.51
CA ASP A 19 14.25 -1.59 -12.10
C ASP A 19 14.79 -0.25 -11.63
N LEU A 20 15.66 0.39 -12.42
CA LEU A 20 16.18 1.72 -12.10
C LEU A 20 15.03 2.74 -11.95
N HIS A 21 14.07 2.74 -12.88
CA HIS A 21 12.89 3.59 -12.79
C HIS A 21 12.02 3.27 -11.55
N TYR A 22 11.91 1.99 -11.16
CA TYR A 22 11.21 1.61 -9.94
C TYR A 22 11.88 2.22 -8.70
N TYR A 23 13.19 2.07 -8.53
CA TYR A 23 13.89 2.60 -7.36
C TYR A 23 13.87 4.14 -7.31
N ILE A 24 13.98 4.80 -8.46
CA ILE A 24 13.83 6.25 -8.56
C ILE A 24 12.42 6.66 -8.11
N ALA A 25 11.38 5.99 -8.62
CA ALA A 25 10.00 6.28 -8.23
C ALA A 25 9.73 6.01 -6.74
N HIS A 26 10.27 4.91 -6.21
CA HIS A 26 10.12 4.53 -4.81
C HIS A 26 10.77 5.53 -3.86
N THR A 27 11.91 6.10 -4.24
CA THR A 27 12.68 7.03 -3.39
C THR A 27 12.22 8.47 -3.55
N LEU A 28 11.94 8.91 -4.79
CA LEU A 28 11.70 10.32 -5.12
C LEU A 28 10.24 10.63 -5.50
N GLY A 29 9.40 9.62 -5.67
CA GLY A 29 8.07 9.77 -6.24
C GLY A 29 8.08 10.15 -7.72
N GLY A 30 6.93 10.59 -8.24
CA GLY A 30 6.73 10.86 -9.67
C GLY A 30 7.52 12.07 -10.19
N SER A 31 7.18 13.28 -9.74
CA SER A 31 7.71 14.52 -10.33
C SER A 31 9.20 14.73 -10.08
N ALA A 32 9.68 14.49 -8.85
CA ALA A 32 11.11 14.59 -8.56
C ALA A 32 11.90 13.46 -9.22
N GLY A 33 11.34 12.25 -9.26
CA GLY A 33 11.91 11.12 -10.01
C GLY A 33 12.06 11.41 -11.51
N ALA A 34 11.04 11.99 -12.15
CA ALA A 34 11.09 12.34 -13.57
C ALA A 34 12.17 13.39 -13.88
N ARG A 35 12.42 14.34 -12.97
CA ARG A 35 13.54 15.29 -13.11
C ARG A 35 14.89 14.60 -12.98
N MET A 36 15.01 13.63 -12.08
CA MET A 36 16.24 12.84 -11.91
C MET A 36 16.57 11.99 -13.14
N THR A 37 15.57 11.39 -13.79
CA THR A 37 15.80 10.51 -14.94
C THR A 37 16.34 11.24 -16.17
N VAL A 38 16.05 12.55 -16.31
CA VAL A 38 16.69 13.41 -17.32
C VAL A 38 18.20 13.51 -17.08
N ARG A 39 18.63 13.66 -15.82
CA ARG A 39 20.06 13.73 -15.46
C ARG A 39 20.80 12.40 -15.65
N LEU A 40 20.07 11.29 -15.55
CA LEU A 40 20.59 9.94 -15.76
C LEU A 40 20.50 9.47 -17.23
N CYS A 41 20.13 10.36 -18.16
CA CYS A 41 19.98 10.07 -19.59
C CYS A 41 18.97 8.95 -19.90
N CYS A 42 17.95 8.79 -19.05
CA CYS A 42 16.90 7.78 -19.21
C CYS A 42 15.48 8.37 -18.98
N PRO A 43 15.09 9.42 -19.73
CA PRO A 43 13.89 10.20 -19.41
C PRO A 43 12.61 9.36 -19.41
N ILE A 44 11.74 9.61 -18.43
CA ILE A 44 10.42 8.99 -18.31
C ILE A 44 9.46 9.92 -17.55
N SER A 45 8.18 9.89 -17.91
CA SER A 45 7.19 10.76 -17.27
C SER A 45 6.92 10.38 -15.82
N ALA A 46 6.56 11.37 -15.00
CA ALA A 46 6.16 11.18 -13.61
C ALA A 46 5.03 10.15 -13.47
N ASP A 47 4.01 10.24 -14.33
CA ASP A 47 2.87 9.31 -14.33
C ASP A 47 3.31 7.87 -14.62
N THR A 48 4.30 7.68 -15.49
CA THR A 48 4.81 6.34 -15.81
C THR A 48 5.65 5.78 -14.67
N LEU A 49 6.42 6.61 -13.95
CA LEU A 49 7.12 6.22 -12.73
C LEU A 49 6.14 5.75 -11.66
N VAL A 50 5.11 6.54 -11.38
CA VAL A 50 4.06 6.19 -10.40
C VAL A 50 3.35 4.91 -10.81
N ARG A 51 2.94 4.80 -12.09
CA ARG A 51 2.29 3.59 -12.60
C ARG A 51 3.14 2.34 -12.39
N ARG A 52 4.44 2.41 -12.68
CA ARG A 52 5.36 1.26 -12.50
C ARG A 52 5.56 0.89 -11.03
N LEU A 53 5.70 1.90 -10.16
CA LEU A 53 5.77 1.71 -8.71
C LEU A 53 4.52 0.95 -8.23
N LEU A 54 3.33 1.43 -8.62
CA LEU A 54 2.06 0.82 -8.23
C LEU A 54 1.89 -0.59 -8.80
N SER A 55 2.22 -0.83 -10.07
CA SER A 55 2.14 -2.17 -10.67
C SER A 55 3.05 -3.18 -9.96
N ARG A 56 4.24 -2.77 -9.49
CA ARG A 56 5.13 -3.66 -8.75
C ARG A 56 4.66 -3.89 -7.31
N ALA A 57 4.11 -2.87 -6.66
CA ALA A 57 3.51 -3.01 -5.34
C ALA A 57 2.30 -3.97 -5.36
N GLN A 58 1.42 -3.86 -6.37
CA GLN A 58 0.26 -4.73 -6.54
C GLN A 58 0.63 -6.19 -6.81
N ASN A 59 1.76 -6.45 -7.47
CA ASN A 59 2.28 -7.80 -7.67
C ASN A 59 2.89 -8.41 -6.40
N THR A 60 3.08 -7.60 -5.34
CA THR A 60 3.51 -8.06 -4.03
C THR A 60 2.27 -8.27 -3.18
N THR A 61 1.42 -9.23 -3.55
CA THR A 61 0.29 -9.63 -2.71
C THR A 61 0.87 -10.21 -1.41
N LYS A 62 0.95 -9.38 -0.37
CA LYS A 62 1.33 -9.85 0.97
C LYS A 62 0.17 -10.69 1.49
N GLY A 63 0.37 -12.01 1.56
CA GLY A 63 -0.64 -12.90 2.11
C GLY A 63 -0.89 -12.56 3.58
N MET A 64 -2.16 -12.34 3.94
CA MET A 64 -2.65 -12.23 5.33
C MET A 64 -2.57 -13.55 6.10
N ALA A 65 -1.72 -14.48 5.69
CA ALA A 65 -1.57 -15.74 6.39
C ALA A 65 -1.11 -15.43 7.82
N ARG A 66 -2.02 -15.70 8.77
CA ARG A 66 -1.78 -15.79 10.21
C ARG A 66 -1.64 -14.46 10.98
N THR A 67 -2.24 -13.36 10.54
CA THR A 67 -2.28 -12.12 11.33
C THR A 67 -3.17 -12.32 12.56
N ARG A 68 -2.58 -12.28 13.77
CA ARG A 68 -3.32 -12.45 15.04
C ARG A 68 -3.56 -11.14 15.78
N VAL A 69 -2.67 -10.16 15.60
CA VAL A 69 -2.73 -8.87 16.29
C VAL A 69 -2.84 -7.74 15.26
N VAL A 70 -3.92 -6.97 15.32
CA VAL A 70 -4.15 -5.83 14.42
C VAL A 70 -4.26 -4.51 15.17
N GLY A 71 -3.73 -3.46 14.55
CA GLY A 71 -3.88 -2.06 14.93
C GLY A 71 -4.94 -1.42 14.04
N VAL A 72 -5.82 -0.63 14.64
CA VAL A 72 -6.90 0.09 13.97
C VAL A 72 -6.80 1.56 14.32
N ASP A 73 -6.77 2.41 13.30
CA ASP A 73 -6.65 3.87 13.44
C ASP A 73 -7.37 4.59 12.28
N ASP A 74 -7.56 5.90 12.39
CA ASP A 74 -8.14 6.75 11.36
C ASP A 74 -7.14 7.05 10.23
N TRP A 75 -7.60 6.91 8.98
CA TRP A 75 -6.82 7.23 7.79
C TRP A 75 -7.43 8.37 6.98
N ALA A 76 -6.68 9.43 6.72
CA ALA A 76 -7.12 10.49 5.81
C ALA A 76 -6.68 10.22 4.37
N TRP A 77 -7.63 9.86 3.49
CA TRP A 77 -7.39 9.68 2.03
C TRP A 77 -6.84 10.94 1.37
N ARG A 78 -7.40 12.08 1.79
CA ARG A 78 -6.90 13.42 1.49
C ARG A 78 -7.00 14.20 2.78
N ARG A 79 -5.87 14.79 3.21
CA ARG A 79 -5.77 15.54 4.46
C ARG A 79 -7.00 16.45 4.67
N GLY A 80 -7.75 16.20 5.74
CA GLY A 80 -8.87 17.02 6.19
C GLY A 80 -10.20 16.86 5.45
N HIS A 81 -10.36 15.89 4.55
CA HIS A 81 -11.59 15.79 3.75
C HIS A 81 -12.35 14.47 3.92
N HIS A 82 -11.66 13.33 3.74
CA HIS A 82 -12.30 12.02 3.72
C HIS A 82 -11.47 11.07 4.57
N TYR A 83 -12.09 10.56 5.63
CA TYR A 83 -11.46 9.65 6.58
C TYR A 83 -12.03 8.24 6.40
N GLY A 84 -11.13 7.27 6.39
CA GLY A 84 -11.42 5.85 6.49
C GLY A 84 -10.71 5.27 7.70
N THR A 85 -10.59 3.95 7.73
CA THR A 85 -9.88 3.22 8.78
C THR A 85 -8.66 2.52 8.18
N ILE A 86 -7.49 2.68 8.77
CA ILE A 86 -6.32 1.86 8.44
C ILE A 86 -6.25 0.66 9.38
N VAL A 87 -6.01 -0.51 8.79
CA VAL A 87 -5.78 -1.74 9.54
C VAL A 87 -4.33 -2.19 9.30
N VAL A 88 -3.61 -2.43 10.39
CA VAL A 88 -2.18 -2.77 10.38
C VAL A 88 -1.97 -4.09 11.11
N ASP A 89 -1.25 -5.04 10.51
CA ASP A 89 -0.69 -6.20 11.20
C ASP A 89 0.42 -5.70 12.13
N LEU A 90 0.19 -5.77 13.44
CA LEU A 90 1.14 -5.29 14.45
C LEU A 90 2.31 -6.25 14.68
N GLU A 91 2.18 -7.52 14.29
CA GLU A 91 3.27 -8.49 14.38
C GLU A 91 4.29 -8.26 13.25
N LYS A 92 3.82 -7.81 12.09
CA LYS A 92 4.64 -7.57 10.90
C LYS A 92 4.94 -6.10 10.63
N ASN A 93 4.29 -5.19 11.37
CA ASN A 93 4.31 -3.75 11.13
C ASN A 93 3.96 -3.40 9.66
N ASP A 94 2.89 -4.03 9.17
CA ASP A 94 2.49 -3.97 7.77
C ASP A 94 1.02 -3.56 7.64
N VAL A 95 0.73 -2.62 6.75
CA VAL A 95 -0.66 -2.26 6.42
C VAL A 95 -1.32 -3.43 5.69
N ILE A 96 -2.46 -3.89 6.21
CA ILE A 96 -3.21 -5.01 5.64
C ILE A 96 -4.45 -4.55 4.90
N ASP A 97 -5.10 -3.46 5.33
CA ASP A 97 -6.23 -2.90 4.62
C ASP A 97 -6.46 -1.40 4.90
N LEU A 98 -7.18 -0.74 3.99
CA LEU A 98 -7.70 0.61 4.12
C LEU A 98 -9.22 0.58 3.87
N LEU A 99 -9.99 0.62 4.96
CA LEU A 99 -11.45 0.63 4.89
C LEU A 99 -11.95 2.01 4.41
N PRO A 100 -13.07 2.04 3.66
CA PRO A 100 -13.53 3.27 3.02
C PRO A 100 -14.00 4.34 4.00
N ASP A 101 -14.44 3.94 5.20
CA ASP A 101 -15.06 4.80 6.20
C ASP A 101 -14.59 4.45 7.63
N ARG A 102 -15.10 5.19 8.61
CA ARG A 102 -14.83 5.02 10.04
C ARG A 102 -15.94 4.24 10.76
N ASP A 103 -16.85 3.63 10.01
CA ASP A 103 -18.02 2.97 10.58
C ASP A 103 -17.61 1.66 11.30
N ALA A 104 -18.11 1.49 12.52
CA ALA A 104 -17.92 0.28 13.29
C ALA A 104 -18.49 -0.95 12.56
N ASP A 105 -19.58 -0.80 11.81
CA ASP A 105 -20.20 -1.89 11.05
C ASP A 105 -19.33 -2.32 9.86
N THR A 106 -18.59 -1.38 9.25
CA THR A 106 -17.62 -1.69 8.20
C THR A 106 -16.44 -2.48 8.76
N LEU A 107 -15.91 -2.06 9.92
CA LEU A 107 -14.84 -2.81 10.61
C LEU A 107 -15.32 -4.19 11.07
N ALA A 108 -16.52 -4.31 11.62
CA ALA A 108 -17.07 -5.58 12.09
C ALA A 108 -17.22 -6.59 10.95
N ARG A 109 -17.77 -6.16 9.80
CA ARG A 109 -17.84 -7.00 8.59
C ARG A 109 -16.47 -7.41 8.08
N TRP A 110 -15.49 -6.51 8.15
CA TRP A 110 -14.13 -6.82 7.78
C TRP A 110 -13.51 -7.88 8.71
N LEU A 111 -13.70 -7.77 10.03
CA LEU A 111 -13.20 -8.74 11.01
C LEU A 111 -13.83 -10.14 10.81
N GLN A 112 -15.10 -10.22 10.43
CA GLN A 112 -15.78 -11.50 10.15
C GLN A 112 -15.13 -12.29 9.00
N VAL A 113 -14.56 -11.59 8.02
CA VAL A 113 -13.84 -12.20 6.89
C VAL A 113 -12.40 -12.61 7.30
N HIS A 114 -11.93 -12.16 8.46
CA HIS A 114 -10.57 -12.39 8.97
C HIS A 114 -10.58 -13.06 10.35
N PRO A 115 -11.07 -14.31 10.46
CA PRO A 115 -11.26 -15.00 11.74
C PRO A 115 -9.95 -15.38 12.46
N GLY A 116 -8.79 -15.17 11.84
CA GLY A 116 -7.48 -15.40 12.46
C GLY A 116 -7.04 -14.31 13.44
N ILE A 117 -7.77 -13.19 13.49
CA ILE A 117 -7.48 -12.06 14.38
C ILE A 117 -7.96 -12.41 15.80
N GLU A 118 -7.05 -12.28 16.76
CA GLU A 118 -7.28 -12.57 18.18
C GLU A 118 -7.25 -11.29 19.03
N ILE A 119 -6.45 -10.30 18.64
CA ILE A 119 -6.21 -9.07 19.41
C ILE A 119 -6.35 -7.86 18.50
N ILE A 120 -7.09 -6.86 18.97
CA ILE A 120 -7.28 -5.57 18.30
C ILE A 120 -6.79 -4.46 19.24
N ALA A 121 -5.78 -3.71 18.80
CA ALA A 121 -5.39 -2.45 19.42
C ALA A 121 -6.03 -1.31 18.61
N ARG A 122 -6.81 -0.46 19.28
CA ARG A 122 -7.48 0.68 18.65
C ARG A 122 -7.03 1.96 19.35
N ASP A 123 -6.60 2.94 18.57
CA ASP A 123 -6.36 4.29 19.10
C ASP A 123 -7.67 5.08 19.04
N ASP A 124 -8.16 5.51 20.21
CA ASP A 124 -9.31 6.39 20.32
C ASP A 124 -8.87 7.65 21.09
N ALA A 125 -8.75 8.76 20.38
CA ALA A 125 -8.70 10.09 21.00
C ALA A 125 -10.12 10.48 21.47
N ALA A 126 -10.54 9.88 22.58
CA ALA A 126 -11.71 10.22 23.41
C ALA A 126 -13.11 10.19 22.77
N GLU A 127 -13.86 9.09 23.01
CA GLU A 127 -15.17 9.18 23.67
C GLU A 127 -15.55 7.82 24.28
N ALA A 128 -15.58 7.76 25.60
CA ALA A 128 -15.98 6.58 26.35
C ALA A 128 -17.50 6.36 26.22
N HIS A 129 -17.93 5.53 25.27
CA HIS A 129 -19.19 4.80 25.36
C HIS A 129 -19.04 3.37 24.81
N HIS A 130 -18.51 2.49 25.66
CA HIS A 130 -18.67 1.04 25.57
C HIS A 130 -20.19 0.72 25.68
N PRO A 131 -20.80 -0.08 24.78
CA PRO A 131 -20.89 -1.51 25.07
C PRO A 131 -21.07 -2.41 23.84
N LEU A 132 -20.00 -2.98 23.28
CA LEU A 132 -20.15 -4.11 22.35
C LEU A 132 -18.94 -5.05 22.41
N PHE A 133 -18.75 -5.71 23.55
CA PHE A 133 -18.22 -7.08 23.61
C PHE A 133 -18.91 -7.82 24.76
N ARG A 134 -19.82 -8.72 24.41
CA ARG A 134 -20.32 -9.79 25.26
C ARG A 134 -20.28 -11.09 24.48
#